data_AF-A0A6J2XX76-F1
#
_entry.id   AF-A0A6J2XX76-F1
#
_cell.length_a   1.000
_cell.length_b   1.000
_cell.length_c   1.000
_cell.angle_alpha   90.00
_cell.angle_beta   90.00
_cell.angle_gamma   90.00
#
_symmetry.space_group_name_H-M   'P 1'
#
loop_
_entity.id
_entity.type
_entity.pdbx_description
1 polymer ?
#
loop_
_entity_poly.entity_id
_entity_poly.type
_entity_poly.pdbx_seq_one_letter_code
_entity_poly.pdbx_strand_id
1 'polypeptide(L)'
;MDKKNTSKRRTPNSKKAVKKVDSKQNLSLSELKGLYKSLNRNSVKLDREIAQLKSEGVTDNLKPEMQALHDYNDIKDVTQVVLGYLADIENCTITDLYTKYSLPAQSN
;
A
#
# COMPACT_ATOMS: atom_id res chain seq x y z
N MET A 1 -13.58 -28.74 -4.12
CA MET A 1 -12.12 -29.00 -4.02
C MET A 1 -11.43 -27.66 -4.12
N ASP A 2 -11.49 -26.87 -3.05
CA ASP A 2 -11.10 -25.46 -3.04
C ASP A 2 -9.63 -25.32 -2.61
N LYS A 3 -8.75 -25.07 -3.58
CA LYS A 3 -7.35 -24.75 -3.32
C LYS A 3 -7.24 -23.26 -3.02
N LYS A 4 -7.28 -22.88 -1.74
CA LYS A 4 -6.93 -21.53 -1.27
C LYS A 4 -5.45 -21.24 -1.56
N ASN A 5 -5.19 -20.49 -2.62
CA ASN A 5 -3.88 -19.97 -2.97
C ASN A 5 -3.56 -18.75 -2.08
N THR A 6 -2.91 -18.96 -0.95
CA THR A 6 -2.47 -17.89 -0.05
C THR A 6 -1.10 -17.36 -0.53
N SER A 7 -1.11 -16.29 -1.32
CA SER A 7 0.11 -15.55 -1.69
C SER A 7 0.83 -15.04 -0.44
N LYS A 8 2.00 -15.62 -0.14
CA LYS A 8 2.89 -15.19 0.94
C LYS A 8 3.39 -13.77 0.67
N ARG A 9 2.82 -12.78 1.37
CA ARG A 9 3.36 -11.42 1.47
C ARG A 9 4.80 -11.48 2.00
N ARG A 10 5.75 -10.98 1.21
CA ARG A 10 7.14 -10.77 1.64
C ARG A 10 7.20 -9.49 2.49
N THR A 11 7.40 -9.64 3.80
CA THR A 11 7.69 -8.53 4.71
C THR A 11 9.18 -8.18 4.66
N PRO A 12 9.57 -6.89 4.73
CA PRO A 12 10.98 -6.51 4.83
C PRO A 12 11.56 -7.05 6.13
N ASN A 13 12.67 -7.79 6.00
CA ASN A 13 13.41 -8.39 7.10
C ASN A 13 14.18 -7.30 7.89
N SER A 14 13.47 -6.56 8.73
CA SER A 14 14.07 -5.67 9.74
C SER A 14 14.46 -6.48 10.98
N LYS A 15 15.49 -7.34 10.84
CA LYS A 15 16.13 -7.99 11.99
C LYS A 15 17.11 -7.03 12.65
N LYS A 16 16.63 -5.94 13.26
CA LYS A 16 17.32 -5.38 14.43
C LYS A 16 16.69 -6.04 15.64
N ALA A 17 17.32 -7.13 16.09
CA ALA A 17 16.94 -7.82 17.30
C ALA A 17 16.94 -6.83 18.47
N VAL A 18 15.76 -6.47 18.95
CA VAL A 18 15.62 -5.80 20.25
C VAL A 18 16.21 -6.77 21.26
N LYS A 19 17.27 -6.36 21.95
CA LYS A 19 17.88 -7.12 23.03
C LYS A 19 16.77 -7.45 24.03
N LYS A 20 16.36 -8.72 24.11
CA LYS A 20 15.44 -9.17 25.17
C LYS A 20 16.12 -8.88 26.50
N VAL A 21 15.49 -8.06 27.33
CA VAL A 21 15.94 -7.82 28.70
C VAL A 21 15.70 -9.12 29.45
N ASP A 22 16.77 -9.81 29.80
CA ASP A 22 16.72 -11.03 30.59
C ASP A 22 16.25 -10.65 32.00
N SER A 23 15.05 -11.09 32.39
CA SER A 23 14.36 -10.76 33.65
C SER A 23 15.10 -11.22 34.92
N LYS A 24 16.33 -11.73 34.80
CA LYS A 24 17.21 -12.15 35.89
C LYS A 24 18.41 -11.22 36.14
N GLN A 25 18.57 -10.13 35.38
CA GLN A 25 19.63 -9.16 35.61
C GLN A 25 19.12 -7.99 36.47
N ASN A 26 19.57 -7.92 37.73
CA ASN A 26 19.44 -6.70 38.54
C ASN A 26 20.40 -5.64 37.96
N LEU A 27 19.94 -4.89 36.97
CA LEU A 27 20.64 -3.69 36.51
C LEU A 27 20.63 -2.65 37.64
N SER A 28 21.76 -1.99 37.84
CA SER A 28 21.83 -0.88 38.78
C SER A 28 20.85 0.23 38.35
N LEU A 29 20.32 0.96 39.34
CA LEU A 29 19.44 2.10 39.11
C LEU A 29 20.05 3.13 38.14
N SER A 30 21.37 3.24 38.12
CA SER A 30 22.15 4.09 37.21
C SER A 30 22.08 3.60 35.76
N GLU A 31 22.28 2.30 35.53
CA GLU A 31 22.22 1.69 34.20
C GLU A 31 20.80 1.73 33.63
N LEU A 32 19.79 1.50 34.47
CA LEU A 32 18.38 1.59 34.07
C LEU A 32 18.00 3.03 33.69
N LYS A 33 18.49 4.03 34.43
CA LYS A 33 18.30 5.45 34.12
C LYS A 33 19.02 5.85 32.83
N GLY A 34 20.21 5.29 32.58
CA GLY A 34 20.95 5.46 31.32
C GLY A 34 20.21 4.90 30.12
N LEU A 35 19.68 3.69 30.24
CA LEU A 35 18.84 3.03 29.21
C LEU A 35 17.55 3.79 28.95
N TYR A 36 16.85 4.25 29.98
CA TYR A 36 15.65 5.06 29.81
C TYR A 36 15.96 6.36 29.04
N LYS A 37 17.08 7.02 29.39
CA LYS A 37 17.48 8.27 28.74
C LYS A 37 17.86 8.07 27.27
N SER A 38 18.50 6.95 26.92
CA SER A 38 18.82 6.62 25.53
C SER A 38 17.58 6.23 24.73
N LEU A 39 16.68 5.45 25.32
CA LEU A 39 15.39 5.08 24.72
C LEU A 39 14.54 6.32 24.45
N ASN A 40 14.44 7.22 25.43
CA ASN A 40 13.67 8.46 25.30
C ASN A 40 14.24 9.38 24.22
N ARG A 41 15.57 9.48 24.11
CA ARG A 41 16.23 10.22 23.01
C ARG A 41 15.92 9.61 21.65
N ASN A 42 15.88 8.28 21.54
CA ASN A 42 15.55 7.60 20.30
C ASN A 42 14.07 7.78 19.94
N SER A 43 13.16 7.72 20.92
CA SER A 43 11.73 8.01 20.71
C SER A 43 11.56 9.40 20.12
N VAL A 44 12.12 10.44 20.76
CA VAL A 44 11.99 11.83 20.30
C VAL A 44 12.58 12.03 18.90
N LYS A 45 13.66 11.32 18.56
CA LYS A 45 14.23 11.36 17.20
C LYS A 45 13.28 10.74 16.16
N LEU A 46 12.72 9.58 16.48
CA LEU A 46 11.76 8.89 15.60
C LEU A 46 10.47 9.70 15.45
N ASP A 47 9.99 10.34 16.52
CA ASP A 47 8.80 11.20 16.47
C ASP A 47 9.02 12.41 15.56
N ARG A 48 10.24 12.99 15.57
CA ARG A 48 10.63 14.07 14.64
C ARG A 48 10.71 13.59 13.19
N GLU A 49 11.31 12.41 12.97
CA GLU A 49 11.42 11.82 11.63
C GLU A 49 10.04 11.48 11.05
N ILE A 50 9.13 10.95 11.86
CA ILE A 50 7.72 10.71 11.48
C ILE A 50 7.02 12.03 11.15
N ALA A 51 7.21 13.07 11.96
CA ALA A 51 6.61 14.39 11.71
C ALA A 51 7.13 15.01 10.41
N GLN A 52 8.44 14.87 10.14
CA GLN A 52 9.06 15.34 8.90
C GLN A 52 8.51 14.60 7.69
N LEU A 53 8.50 13.26 7.72
CA LEU A 53 7.98 12.44 6.62
C LEU A 53 6.50 12.72 6.32
N LYS A 54 5.68 12.94 7.36
CA LYS A 54 4.29 13.37 7.19
C LYS A 54 4.18 14.76 6.56
N SER A 55 5.07 15.69 6.90
CA SER A 55 5.10 17.03 6.31
C SER A 55 5.58 17.03 4.85
N GLU A 56 6.41 16.06 4.46
CA GLU A 56 6.86 15.83 3.09
C GLU A 56 5.79 15.17 2.20
N GLY A 57 4.57 14.98 2.73
CA GLY A 57 3.44 14.42 1.98
C GLY A 57 3.44 12.89 1.90
N VAL A 58 4.32 12.20 2.67
CA VAL A 58 4.25 10.75 2.82
C VAL A 58 3.10 10.42 3.75
N THR A 59 1.90 10.37 3.17
CA THR A 59 0.70 9.92 3.87
C THR A 59 0.63 8.40 3.85
N ASP A 60 0.36 7.79 5.02
CA ASP A 60 0.03 6.35 5.16
C ASP A 60 -1.29 5.97 4.44
N ASN A 61 -1.94 6.94 3.78
CA ASN A 61 -3.21 6.84 3.09
C ASN A 61 -3.07 6.34 1.64
N LEU A 62 -2.14 5.44 1.37
CA LEU A 62 -2.09 4.74 0.07
C LEU A 62 -3.35 3.87 -0.17
N LYS A 63 -4.06 3.51 0.91
CA LYS A 63 -5.29 2.69 0.86
C LYS A 63 -6.42 3.32 0.01
N PRO A 64 -6.85 4.57 0.23
CA PRO A 64 -7.88 5.20 -0.60
C PRO A 64 -7.46 5.37 -2.05
N GLU A 65 -6.19 5.67 -2.34
CA GLU A 65 -5.71 5.76 -3.73
C GLU A 65 -5.71 4.39 -4.44
N MET A 66 -5.30 3.33 -3.74
CA MET A 66 -5.40 1.97 -4.26
C MET A 66 -6.85 1.54 -4.49
N GLN A 67 -7.76 1.93 -3.60
CA GLN A 67 -9.19 1.62 -3.76
C GLN A 67 -9.78 2.36 -4.98
N ALA A 68 -9.49 3.65 -5.13
CA ALA A 68 -9.94 4.43 -6.28
C ALA A 68 -9.44 3.85 -7.61
N LEU A 69 -8.21 3.33 -7.65
CA LEU A 69 -7.66 2.68 -8.83
C LEU A 69 -8.37 1.35 -9.14
N HIS A 70 -8.70 0.57 -8.11
CA HIS A 70 -9.49 -0.66 -8.27
C HIS A 70 -10.90 -0.35 -8.78
N ASP A 71 -11.57 0.63 -8.18
CA ASP A 71 -12.92 1.02 -8.58
C ASP A 71 -12.94 1.53 -10.03
N TYR A 72 -11.90 2.29 -10.45
CA TYR A 72 -11.74 2.73 -11.83
C TYR A 72 -11.50 1.57 -12.80
N ASN A 73 -10.64 0.62 -12.45
CA ASN A 73 -10.38 -0.54 -13.30
C ASN A 73 -11.62 -1.44 -13.43
N ASP A 74 -12.37 -1.64 -12.33
CA ASP A 74 -13.58 -2.44 -12.34
C ASP A 74 -14.64 -1.84 -13.30
N ILE A 75 -14.86 -0.52 -13.24
CA ILE A 75 -15.82 0.13 -14.16
C ILE A 75 -15.32 0.15 -15.60
N LYS A 76 -14.01 0.32 -15.81
CA LYS A 76 -13.38 0.25 -17.13
C LYS A 76 -13.59 -1.13 -17.76
N ASP A 77 -13.36 -2.20 -17.00
CA ASP A 77 -13.48 -3.57 -17.49
C ASP A 77 -14.93 -3.93 -17.84
N VAL A 78 -15.89 -3.53 -17.00
CA VAL A 78 -17.33 -3.67 -17.32
C VAL A 78 -17.68 -2.92 -18.60
N THR A 79 -17.17 -1.70 -18.76
CA THR A 79 -17.40 -0.86 -19.95
C THR A 79 -16.83 -1.53 -21.21
N GLN A 80 -15.64 -2.13 -21.12
CA GLN A 80 -15.01 -2.87 -22.22
C GLN A 80 -15.85 -4.07 -22.66
N VAL A 81 -16.43 -4.81 -21.70
CA VAL A 81 -17.33 -5.94 -21.98
C VAL A 81 -18.59 -5.48 -22.70
N VAL A 82 -19.23 -4.41 -22.21
CA VAL A 82 -20.43 -3.83 -22.85
C VAL A 82 -20.13 -3.33 -24.27
N LEU A 83 -19.00 -2.64 -24.46
CA LEU A 83 -18.54 -2.20 -25.79
C LEU A 83 -18.28 -3.38 -26.72
N GLY A 84 -17.75 -4.49 -26.22
CA GLY A 84 -17.54 -5.72 -27.00
C GLY A 84 -18.86 -6.28 -27.53
N TYR A 85 -19.85 -6.44 -26.65
CA TYR A 85 -21.18 -6.90 -27.08
C TYR A 85 -21.87 -5.92 -28.03
N LEU A 86 -21.70 -4.61 -27.81
CA LEU A 86 -22.27 -3.60 -28.69
C LEU A 86 -21.62 -3.64 -30.08
N ALA A 87 -20.31 -3.89 -30.15
CA ALA A 87 -19.57 -4.03 -31.41
C ALA A 87 -20.07 -5.23 -32.21
N ASP A 88 -20.29 -6.36 -31.53
CA ASP A 88 -20.83 -7.59 -32.13
C ASP A 88 -22.24 -7.39 -32.68
N ILE A 89 -23.10 -6.65 -31.98
CA ILE A 89 -24.48 -6.36 -32.42
C ILE A 89 -24.50 -5.37 -33.59
N GLU A 90 -23.66 -4.33 -33.53
CA GLU A 90 -23.57 -3.29 -34.56
C GLU A 90 -22.70 -3.72 -35.78
N ASN A 91 -22.09 -4.91 -35.75
CA ASN A 91 -21.12 -5.40 -36.75
C ASN A 91 -20.01 -4.38 -37.04
N CYS A 92 -19.57 -3.65 -36.02
CA CYS A 92 -18.50 -2.65 -36.13
C CYS A 92 -17.30 -3.06 -35.27
N THR A 93 -16.16 -2.41 -35.47
CA THR A 93 -15.01 -2.67 -34.60
C THR A 93 -15.15 -1.90 -33.29
N ILE A 94 -14.53 -2.41 -32.23
CA ILE A 94 -14.48 -1.70 -30.94
C ILE A 94 -13.87 -0.31 -31.14
N THR A 95 -12.84 -0.17 -31.98
CA THR A 95 -12.23 1.12 -32.35
C THR A 95 -13.20 2.13 -32.97
N ASP A 96 -14.19 1.66 -33.75
CA ASP A 96 -15.23 2.53 -34.31
C ASP A 96 -16.15 3.05 -33.21
N LEU A 97 -16.48 2.22 -32.22
CA LEU A 97 -17.28 2.63 -31.06
C LEU A 97 -16.53 3.63 -30.17
N TYR A 98 -15.23 3.45 -29.96
CA TYR A 98 -14.41 4.44 -29.24
C TYR A 98 -14.45 5.80 -29.93
N THR A 99 -14.41 5.82 -31.27
CA THR A 99 -14.52 7.04 -32.07
C THR A 99 -15.94 7.62 -32.03
N LYS A 100 -16.97 6.78 -32.18
CA LYS A 100 -18.39 7.16 -32.16
C LYS A 100 -18.81 7.79 -30.84
N TYR A 101 -18.33 7.26 -29.71
CA TYR A 101 -18.63 7.75 -28.37
C TYR A 101 -17.57 8.72 -27.81
N SER A 102 -16.58 9.12 -28.61
CA SER A 102 -15.50 10.04 -28.19
C SER A 102 -14.76 9.57 -26.93
N LEU A 103 -14.54 8.26 -26.81
CA LEU A 103 -13.80 7.66 -25.71
C LEU A 103 -12.29 7.76 -25.98
N PRO A 104 -11.47 8.00 -24.93
CA PRO A 104 -10.02 8.04 -25.09
C PRO A 104 -9.51 6.67 -25.56
N ALA A 105 -8.66 6.67 -26.59
CA ALA A 105 -8.03 5.45 -27.08
C ALA A 105 -7.24 4.76 -25.95
N GLN A 106 -7.42 3.45 -25.81
CA GLN A 106 -6.72 2.65 -24.81
C GLN A 106 -5.23 2.62 -25.17
N SER A 107 -4.41 3.48 -24.57
CA SER A 107 -2.95 3.37 -24.66
C SER A 107 -2.46 2.31 -23.66
N ASN A 108 -1.79 1.27 -24.16
CA ASN A 108 -1.16 0.22 -23.37
C ASN A 108 -0.01 0.74 -22.51
#